data_AF-A0A2S1SI62-F1
#
_entry.id   AF-A0A2S1SI62-F1
#
_cell.length_a   1.000
_cell.length_b   1.000
_cell.length_c   1.000
_cell.angle_alpha   90.00
_cell.angle_beta   90.00
_cell.angle_gamma   90.00
#
_symmetry.space_group_name_H-M   'P 1'
#
loop_
_entity.id
_entity.type
_entity.pdbx_description
1 polymer ?
#
loop_
_entity_poly.entity_id
_entity_poly.type
_entity_poly.pdbx_seq_one_letter_code
_entity_poly.pdbx_strand_id
1 'polypeptide(L)'
;MKELDLLKKDWQKEGQPFKQVSEEQINTMIHKKSSSIVKRILIISVVEFLFWIAISVLLTDDKYNAKVARYGLEDFMFISNIVNYGVLLFFIYFFYKNYKTISTTDSTRQLMKNILATRKTVKYYIWYNLGIVALDIVMTLIMEYYHDEKLLTLRQNTENSGMSAALLLVGLGIVILAIGIVAVWLFYRLLYGILLKKLYNNYNELKKTEQ
;
A
#
# COMPACT_ATOMS: atom_id res chain seq x y z
N MET A 1 -34.09 54.04 -0.08
CA MET A 1 -33.84 54.35 1.36
C MET A 1 -33.53 53.10 2.18
N LYS A 2 -34.31 52.00 2.10
CA LYS A 2 -34.06 50.78 2.91
C LYS A 2 -32.81 49.96 2.54
N GLU A 3 -32.36 49.99 1.28
CA GLU A 3 -31.19 49.22 0.83
C GLU A 3 -29.85 49.85 1.27
N LEU A 4 -29.80 51.19 1.32
CA LEU A 4 -28.65 51.92 1.84
C LEU A 4 -28.46 51.72 3.34
N ASP A 5 -29.55 51.59 4.11
CA ASP A 5 -29.47 51.29 5.55
C ASP A 5 -28.99 49.85 5.81
N LEU A 6 -29.35 48.89 4.97
CA LEU A 6 -28.81 47.52 5.02
C LEU A 6 -27.31 47.49 4.73
N LEU A 7 -26.88 48.16 3.65
CA LEU A 7 -25.46 48.29 3.29
C LEU A 7 -24.66 49.00 4.39
N LYS A 8 -25.20 50.06 5.00
CA LYS A 8 -24.55 50.78 6.10
C LYS A 8 -24.42 49.93 7.37
N LYS A 9 -25.42 49.06 7.63
CA LYS A 9 -25.43 48.13 8.76
C LYS A 9 -24.45 46.98 8.57
N ASP A 10 -24.24 46.52 7.34
CA ASP A 10 -23.24 45.50 7.03
C ASP A 10 -21.83 46.09 6.93
N TRP A 11 -21.67 47.32 6.43
CA TRP A 11 -20.39 48.05 6.46
C TRP A 11 -19.93 48.37 7.89
N GLN A 12 -20.85 48.63 8.82
CA GLN A 12 -20.53 48.77 10.24
C GLN A 12 -20.14 47.44 10.91
N LYS A 13 -20.50 46.28 10.34
CA LYS A 13 -20.04 44.96 10.82
C LYS A 13 -18.64 44.60 10.30
N GLU A 14 -18.19 45.17 9.19
CA GLU A 14 -16.82 44.99 8.68
C GLU A 14 -15.75 45.64 9.57
N GLY A 15 -16.16 46.42 10.58
CA GLY A 15 -15.30 46.89 11.67
C GLY A 15 -15.00 45.85 12.74
N GLN A 16 -15.43 44.58 12.61
CA GLN A 16 -14.83 43.53 13.42
C GLN A 16 -13.39 43.33 12.94
N PRO A 17 -12.37 43.61 13.77
CA PRO A 17 -11.00 43.33 13.38
C PRO A 17 -10.98 41.86 12.98
N PHE A 18 -10.47 41.56 11.78
CA PHE A 18 -10.11 40.20 11.36
C PHE A 18 -9.58 39.51 12.61
N LYS A 19 -10.32 38.50 13.11
CA LYS A 19 -10.07 37.94 14.45
C LYS A 19 -8.58 37.65 14.53
N GLN A 20 -7.83 38.49 15.24
CA GLN A 20 -6.37 38.42 15.21
C GLN A 20 -6.04 37.12 15.92
N VAL A 21 -5.80 36.11 15.10
CA VAL A 21 -5.55 34.77 15.59
C VAL A 21 -4.20 34.86 16.30
N SER A 22 -4.20 34.71 17.62
CA SER A 22 -2.95 34.71 18.38
C SER A 22 -2.06 33.56 17.89
N GLU A 23 -0.74 33.70 18.04
CA GLU A 23 0.20 32.62 17.66
C GLU A 23 -0.16 31.29 18.31
N GLU A 24 -0.64 31.30 19.57
CA GLU A 24 -1.19 30.13 20.25
C GLU A 24 -2.40 29.50 19.51
N GLN A 25 -3.34 30.32 19.04
CA GLN A 25 -4.51 29.83 18.30
C GLN A 25 -4.11 29.31 16.91
N ILE A 26 -3.15 29.93 16.24
CA ILE A 26 -2.55 29.44 14.98
C ILE A 26 -1.90 28.08 15.23
N ASN A 27 -1.10 27.94 16.29
CA ASN A 27 -0.45 26.67 16.65
C ASN A 27 -1.47 25.58 16.96
N THR A 28 -2.50 25.90 17.74
CA THR A 28 -3.58 24.96 18.07
C THR A 28 -4.31 24.48 16.80
N MET A 29 -4.51 25.36 15.82
CA MET A 29 -5.13 25.01 14.55
C MET A 29 -4.21 24.18 13.65
N ILE A 30 -2.92 24.53 13.52
CA ILE A 30 -1.96 23.75 12.73
C ILE A 30 -1.78 22.34 13.35
N HIS A 31 -1.76 22.24 14.68
CA HIS A 31 -1.66 20.96 15.40
C HIS A 31 -2.90 20.09 15.16
N LYS A 32 -4.12 20.65 15.28
CA LYS A 32 -5.37 19.96 14.93
C LYS A 32 -5.42 19.53 13.46
N LYS A 33 -4.98 20.39 12.54
CA LYS A 33 -4.95 20.12 11.10
C LYS A 33 -3.94 19.02 10.75
N SER A 34 -2.78 19.01 11.40
CA SER A 34 -1.76 17.98 11.25
C SER A 34 -2.25 16.64 11.78
N SER A 35 -2.84 16.58 12.98
CA SER A 35 -3.47 15.36 13.50
C SER A 35 -4.55 14.81 12.57
N SER A 36 -5.37 15.67 11.97
CA SER A 36 -6.38 15.26 10.97
C SER A 36 -5.76 14.66 9.70
N ILE A 37 -4.69 15.26 9.16
CA ILE A 37 -3.95 14.72 8.01
C ILE A 37 -3.32 13.37 8.35
N VAL A 38 -2.73 13.23 9.55
CA VAL A 38 -2.18 11.95 10.02
C VAL A 38 -3.25 10.87 10.09
N LYS A 39 -4.42 11.16 10.70
CA LYS A 39 -5.52 10.20 10.79
C LYS A 39 -5.99 9.74 9.42
N ARG A 40 -6.04 10.64 8.43
CA ARG A 40 -6.36 10.29 7.03
C ARG A 40 -5.30 9.38 6.40
N ILE A 41 -4.01 9.67 6.60
CA ILE A 41 -2.90 8.81 6.11
C ILE A 41 -3.01 7.41 6.70
N LEU A 42 -3.31 7.30 7.99
CA LEU A 42 -3.49 6.01 8.64
C LEU A 42 -4.68 5.23 8.08
N ILE A 43 -5.83 5.88 7.83
CA ILE A 43 -6.97 5.22 7.16
C ILE A 43 -6.55 4.70 5.78
N ILE A 44 -5.82 5.51 5.00
CA ILE A 44 -5.32 5.10 3.68
C ILE A 44 -4.39 3.89 3.80
N SER A 45 -3.49 3.85 4.78
CA SER A 45 -2.62 2.69 5.00
C SER A 45 -3.41 1.44 5.39
N VAL A 46 -4.49 1.56 6.18
CA VAL A 46 -5.38 0.42 6.51
C VAL A 46 -6.04 -0.09 5.23
N VAL A 47 -6.58 0.81 4.42
CA VAL A 47 -7.26 0.48 3.17
C VAL A 47 -6.28 -0.15 2.17
N GLU A 48 -5.04 0.35 2.07
CA GLU A 48 -3.98 -0.24 1.27
C GLU A 48 -3.70 -1.68 1.69
N PHE A 49 -3.57 -1.94 3.00
CA PHE A 49 -3.35 -3.28 3.50
C PHE A 49 -4.51 -4.23 3.20
N LEU A 50 -5.76 -3.79 3.41
CA LEU A 50 -6.96 -4.55 3.06
C LEU A 50 -7.07 -4.79 1.55
N PHE A 51 -6.68 -3.82 0.74
CA PHE A 51 -6.68 -3.92 -0.72
C PHE A 51 -5.72 -5.01 -1.20
N TRP A 52 -4.51 -5.08 -0.62
CA TRP A 52 -3.57 -6.15 -0.92
C TRP A 52 -4.08 -7.54 -0.49
N ILE A 53 -4.75 -7.64 0.66
CA ILE A 53 -5.41 -8.88 1.09
C ILE A 53 -6.48 -9.29 0.07
N ALA A 54 -7.31 -8.35 -0.36
CA ALA A 54 -8.36 -8.61 -1.34
C ALA A 54 -7.78 -9.09 -2.67
N ILE A 55 -6.71 -8.45 -3.16
CA ILE A 55 -5.98 -8.92 -4.36
C ILE A 55 -5.47 -10.35 -4.17
N SER A 56 -4.84 -10.65 -3.03
CA SER A 56 -4.31 -11.99 -2.74
C SER A 56 -5.40 -13.06 -2.78
N VAL A 57 -6.58 -12.79 -2.19
CA VAL A 57 -7.73 -13.71 -2.21
C VAL A 57 -8.30 -13.84 -3.63
N LEU A 58 -8.45 -12.74 -4.37
CA LEU A 58 -9.00 -12.77 -5.74
C LEU A 58 -8.08 -13.45 -6.76
N LEU A 59 -6.77 -13.43 -6.54
CA LEU A 59 -5.78 -14.10 -7.38
C LEU A 59 -5.61 -15.59 -7.05
N THR A 60 -6.33 -16.12 -6.06
CA THR A 60 -6.34 -17.55 -5.77
C THR A 60 -7.10 -18.27 -6.88
N ASP A 61 -6.40 -19.06 -7.70
CA ASP A 61 -6.97 -19.77 -8.85
C ASP A 61 -7.18 -21.27 -8.53
N ASP A 62 -8.44 -21.70 -8.51
CA ASP A 62 -8.82 -23.10 -8.32
C ASP A 62 -8.24 -24.05 -9.39
N LYS A 63 -8.01 -23.56 -10.61
CA LYS A 63 -7.38 -24.36 -11.67
C LYS A 63 -5.89 -24.57 -11.42
N TYR A 64 -5.22 -23.57 -10.86
CA TYR A 64 -3.84 -23.71 -10.41
C TYR A 64 -3.77 -24.72 -9.26
N ASN A 65 -4.65 -24.61 -8.27
CA ASN A 65 -4.76 -25.57 -7.16
C ASN A 65 -4.98 -27.01 -7.67
N ALA A 66 -5.87 -27.21 -8.65
CA ALA A 66 -6.12 -28.52 -9.25
C ALA A 66 -4.93 -29.08 -10.05
N LYS A 67 -4.14 -28.21 -10.70
CA LYS A 67 -2.89 -28.62 -11.40
C LYS A 67 -1.82 -29.06 -10.40
N VAL A 68 -1.62 -28.29 -9.34
CA VAL A 68 -0.65 -28.62 -8.28
C VAL A 68 -1.01 -29.93 -7.58
N ALA A 69 -2.31 -30.15 -7.35
CA ALA A 69 -2.84 -31.40 -6.82
C ALA A 69 -2.53 -32.61 -7.71
N ARG A 70 -2.75 -32.49 -9.03
CA ARG A 70 -2.40 -33.55 -10.00
C ARG A 70 -0.92 -33.92 -10.01
N TYR A 71 -0.04 -33.00 -9.64
CA TYR A 71 1.41 -33.24 -9.59
C TYR A 71 1.88 -33.83 -8.25
N GLY A 72 0.96 -34.16 -7.33
CA GLY A 72 1.30 -34.75 -6.02
C GLY A 72 1.96 -33.77 -5.05
N LEU A 73 1.83 -32.46 -5.31
CA LEU A 73 2.39 -31.39 -4.47
C LEU A 73 1.38 -30.84 -3.46
N GLU A 74 0.32 -31.60 -3.16
CA GLU A 74 -0.76 -31.19 -2.25
C GLU A 74 -0.24 -30.82 -0.86
N ASP A 75 0.63 -31.66 -0.29
CA ASP A 75 1.23 -31.43 1.04
C ASP A 75 2.06 -30.15 1.07
N PHE A 76 2.84 -29.90 0.01
CA PHE A 76 3.64 -28.67 -0.12
C PHE A 76 2.74 -27.43 -0.22
N MET A 77 1.66 -27.52 -0.99
CA MET A 77 0.71 -26.43 -1.17
C MET A 77 -0.04 -26.11 0.13
N PHE A 78 -0.44 -27.15 0.87
CA PHE A 78 -1.10 -27.00 2.17
C PHE A 78 -0.19 -26.31 3.19
N ILE A 79 1.07 -26.75 3.31
CA ILE A 79 2.05 -26.11 4.20
C ILE A 79 2.32 -24.66 3.77
N SER A 80 2.48 -24.41 2.47
CA SER A 80 2.70 -23.06 1.94
C SER A 80 1.54 -22.13 2.28
N ASN A 81 0.29 -22.57 2.09
CA ASN A 81 -0.90 -21.81 2.45
C ASN A 81 -0.97 -21.49 3.95
N ILE A 82 -0.67 -22.47 4.82
CA ILE A 82 -0.62 -22.24 6.28
C ILE A 82 0.41 -21.16 6.62
N VAL A 83 1.62 -21.25 6.04
CA VAL A 83 2.68 -20.24 6.26
C VAL A 83 2.23 -18.87 5.77
N ASN A 84 1.62 -18.79 4.58
CA ASN A 84 1.17 -17.54 3.98
C ASN A 84 0.09 -16.85 4.84
N TYR A 85 -0.93 -17.61 5.26
CA TYR A 85 -1.96 -17.10 6.18
C TYR A 85 -1.41 -16.75 7.56
N GLY A 86 -0.41 -17.50 8.06
CA GLY A 86 0.29 -17.18 9.31
C GLY A 86 1.03 -15.84 9.23
N VAL A 87 1.76 -15.60 8.13
CA VAL A 87 2.43 -14.33 7.88
C VAL A 87 1.41 -13.20 7.71
N LEU A 88 0.30 -13.47 7.02
CA LEU A 88 -0.80 -12.50 6.89
C LEU A 88 -1.34 -12.06 8.25
N LEU A 89 -1.63 -13.01 9.16
CA LEU A 89 -2.09 -12.71 10.52
C LEU A 89 -1.04 -11.94 11.31
N PHE A 90 0.24 -12.26 11.17
CA PHE A 90 1.33 -11.52 11.79
C PHE A 90 1.35 -10.04 11.34
N PHE A 91 1.20 -9.78 10.04
CA PHE A 91 1.12 -8.43 9.51
C PHE A 91 -0.15 -7.70 9.94
N ILE A 92 -1.31 -8.38 9.97
CA ILE A 92 -2.56 -7.83 10.51
C ILE A 92 -2.35 -7.35 11.95
N TYR A 93 -1.74 -8.17 12.80
CA TYR A 93 -1.47 -7.82 14.20
C TYR A 93 -0.56 -6.61 14.33
N PHE A 94 0.56 -6.58 13.61
CA PHE A 94 1.46 -5.42 13.61
C PHE A 94 0.77 -4.16 13.10
N PHE A 95 -0.07 -4.30 12.08
CA PHE A 95 -0.82 -3.19 11.52
C PHE A 95 -1.82 -2.63 12.55
N TYR A 96 -2.59 -3.51 13.20
CA TYR A 96 -3.54 -3.13 14.25
C TYR A 96 -2.86 -2.45 15.45
N LYS A 97 -1.70 -2.96 15.89
CA LYS A 97 -0.92 -2.36 16.98
C LYS A 97 -0.47 -0.94 16.63
N ASN A 98 0.02 -0.74 15.40
CA ASN A 98 0.39 0.59 14.91
C ASN A 98 -0.84 1.52 14.83
N TYR A 99 -1.96 1.03 14.30
CA TYR A 99 -3.23 1.77 14.23
C TYR A 99 -3.69 2.26 15.61
N LYS A 100 -3.76 1.35 16.58
CA LYS A 100 -4.25 1.66 17.93
C LYS A 100 -3.37 2.70 18.60
N THR A 101 -2.04 2.53 18.51
CA THR A 101 -1.05 3.46 19.07
C THR A 101 -1.18 4.86 18.45
N ILE A 102 -1.42 4.96 17.13
CA ILE A 102 -1.58 6.24 16.44
C ILE A 102 -2.90 6.92 16.82
N SER A 103 -3.99 6.15 16.95
CA SER A 103 -5.31 6.72 17.23
C SER A 103 -5.41 7.38 18.61
N THR A 104 -4.59 6.94 19.58
CA THR A 104 -4.57 7.41 20.97
C THR A 104 -3.44 8.41 21.26
N THR A 105 -2.60 8.75 20.27
CA THR A 105 -1.46 9.65 20.47
C THR A 105 -1.85 11.09 20.13
N ASP A 106 -1.76 12.00 21.10
CA ASP A 106 -2.05 13.43 20.89
C ASP A 106 -0.84 14.23 20.38
N SER A 107 0.39 13.75 20.59
CA SER A 107 1.60 14.45 20.13
C SER A 107 1.86 14.27 18.62
N THR A 108 1.91 15.37 17.87
CA THR A 108 2.19 15.38 16.42
C THR A 108 3.52 14.72 16.05
N ARG A 109 4.53 14.83 16.92
CA ARG A 109 5.86 14.21 16.71
C ARG A 109 5.80 12.69 16.79
N GLN A 110 5.06 12.16 17.76
CA GLN A 110 4.90 10.73 17.98
C GLN A 110 3.98 10.11 16.92
N LEU A 111 2.93 10.83 16.51
CA LEU A 111 2.10 10.51 15.34
C LEU A 111 2.95 10.34 14.07
N MET A 112 3.85 11.28 13.78
CA MET A 112 4.73 11.21 12.60
C MET A 112 5.68 10.01 12.64
N LYS A 113 6.26 9.71 13.81
CA LYS A 113 7.11 8.52 14.00
C LYS A 113 6.34 7.23 13.70
N ASN A 114 5.09 7.16 14.16
CA ASN A 114 4.26 5.98 13.96
C ASN A 114 3.78 5.84 12.50
N ILE A 115 3.52 6.93 11.77
CA ILE A 115 3.26 6.88 10.32
C ILE A 115 4.47 6.30 9.57
N LEU A 116 5.67 6.76 9.88
CA LEU A 116 6.89 6.24 9.26
C LEU A 116 7.10 4.75 9.57
N ALA A 117 6.80 4.32 10.79
CA ALA A 117 6.82 2.91 11.18
C ALA A 117 5.78 2.09 10.39
N THR A 118 4.54 2.58 10.31
CA THR A 118 3.46 1.92 9.55
C THR A 118 3.83 1.79 8.07
N ARG A 119 4.37 2.84 7.45
CA ARG A 119 4.91 2.80 6.08
C ARG A 119 5.97 1.72 5.90
N LYS A 120 6.85 1.56 6.89
CA LYS A 120 7.90 0.53 6.86
C LYS A 120 7.28 -0.86 6.92
N THR A 121 6.27 -1.09 7.77
CA THR A 121 5.52 -2.34 7.86
C THR A 121 4.81 -2.66 6.54
N VAL A 122 4.08 -1.70 5.95
CA VAL A 122 3.42 -1.88 4.65
C VAL A 122 4.44 -2.19 3.55
N LYS A 123 5.60 -1.52 3.57
CA LYS A 123 6.69 -1.78 2.62
C LYS A 123 7.20 -3.21 2.72
N TYR A 124 7.45 -3.69 3.92
CA TYR A 124 7.88 -5.08 4.12
C TYR A 124 6.82 -6.08 3.67
N TYR A 125 5.54 -5.80 3.95
CA TYR A 125 4.44 -6.64 3.49
C TYR A 125 4.35 -6.73 1.96
N ILE A 126 4.51 -5.59 1.27
CA ILE A 126 4.48 -5.55 -0.20
C ILE A 126 5.69 -6.27 -0.79
N TRP A 127 6.90 -6.08 -0.26
CA TRP A 127 8.09 -6.80 -0.72
C TRP A 127 7.98 -8.30 -0.48
N TYR A 128 7.40 -8.72 0.65
CA TYR A 128 7.11 -10.13 0.93
C TYR A 128 6.14 -10.71 -0.11
N ASN A 129 5.02 -10.03 -0.38
CA ASN A 129 4.06 -10.46 -1.40
C ASN A 129 4.68 -10.51 -2.80
N LEU A 130 5.47 -9.49 -3.17
CA LEU A 130 6.17 -9.47 -4.45
C LEU A 130 7.16 -10.65 -4.57
N GLY A 131 7.82 -11.01 -3.47
CA GLY A 131 8.66 -12.19 -3.39
C GLY A 131 7.88 -13.50 -3.57
N ILE A 132 6.70 -13.63 -2.94
CA ILE A 132 5.80 -14.77 -3.17
C ILE A 132 5.40 -14.85 -4.64
N VAL A 133 4.94 -13.75 -5.25
CA VAL A 133 4.58 -13.74 -6.68
C VAL A 133 5.75 -14.16 -7.56
N ALA A 134 6.97 -13.72 -7.25
CA ALA A 134 8.16 -14.16 -7.98
C ALA A 134 8.42 -15.67 -7.83
N LEU A 135 8.27 -16.21 -6.62
CA LEU A 135 8.38 -17.64 -6.36
C LEU A 135 7.29 -18.43 -7.09
N ASP A 136 6.05 -17.96 -7.09
CA ASP A 136 4.93 -18.60 -7.79
C ASP A 136 5.16 -18.63 -9.31
N ILE A 137 5.69 -17.54 -9.88
CA ILE A 137 6.08 -17.50 -11.30
C ILE A 137 7.16 -18.55 -11.59
N VAL A 138 8.21 -18.63 -10.76
CA VAL A 138 9.28 -19.64 -10.93
C VAL A 138 8.73 -21.05 -10.82
N MET A 139 7.88 -21.33 -9.83
CA MET A 139 7.24 -22.63 -9.65
C MET A 139 6.35 -22.98 -10.85
N THR A 140 5.57 -22.03 -11.35
CA THR A 140 4.72 -22.22 -12.54
C THR A 140 5.56 -22.54 -13.77
N LEU A 141 6.67 -21.81 -13.99
CA LEU A 141 7.59 -22.06 -15.10
C LEU A 141 8.20 -23.47 -15.03
N ILE A 142 8.61 -23.91 -13.83
CA ILE A 142 9.13 -25.27 -13.61
C ILE A 142 8.03 -26.30 -13.92
N MET A 143 6.82 -26.12 -13.38
CA MET A 143 5.72 -27.06 -13.63
C MET A 143 5.37 -27.16 -15.11
N GLU A 144 5.22 -26.04 -15.80
CA GLU A 144 4.94 -26.02 -17.25
C GLU A 144 6.08 -26.67 -18.06
N TYR A 145 7.33 -26.41 -17.70
CA TYR A 145 8.47 -27.01 -18.38
C TYR A 145 8.56 -28.54 -18.26
N TYR A 146 8.20 -29.09 -17.10
CA TYR A 146 8.30 -30.53 -16.84
C TYR A 146 7.03 -31.32 -17.18
N HIS A 147 5.84 -30.70 -17.15
CA HIS A 147 4.57 -31.43 -17.20
C HIS A 147 3.60 -31.00 -18.31
N ASP A 148 3.89 -29.95 -19.09
CA ASP A 148 3.01 -29.56 -20.19
C ASP A 148 3.23 -30.46 -21.42
N GLU A 149 2.20 -31.23 -21.81
CA GLU A 149 2.21 -32.12 -22.97
C GLU A 149 2.51 -31.37 -24.30
N LYS A 150 2.15 -30.10 -24.43
CA LYS A 150 2.51 -29.28 -25.62
C LYS A 150 4.01 -28.98 -25.66
N LEU A 151 4.62 -28.69 -24.51
CA LEU A 151 6.07 -28.44 -24.45
C LEU A 151 6.87 -29.75 -24.61
N LEU A 152 6.35 -30.86 -24.10
CA LEU A 152 6.91 -32.21 -24.31
C LEU A 152 6.89 -32.62 -25.79
N THR A 153 5.77 -32.41 -26.49
CA THR A 153 5.64 -32.72 -27.92
C THR A 153 6.45 -31.77 -28.81
N LEU A 154 6.55 -30.47 -28.47
CA LEU A 154 7.43 -29.52 -29.17
C LEU A 154 8.93 -29.83 -28.95
N ARG A 155 9.31 -30.29 -27.75
CA ARG A 155 10.67 -30.80 -27.48
C ARG A 155 11.03 -32.00 -28.33
N GLN A 156 10.12 -32.97 -28.46
CA GLN A 156 10.37 -34.19 -29.23
C GLN A 156 10.40 -33.96 -30.74
N ASN A 157 9.64 -32.98 -31.24
CA ASN A 157 9.52 -32.75 -32.68
C ASN A 157 10.52 -31.72 -33.25
N THR A 158 11.11 -30.83 -32.44
CA THR A 158 12.14 -29.89 -32.92
C THR A 158 12.97 -29.33 -31.75
N GLU A 159 14.27 -29.63 -31.70
CA GLU A 159 15.21 -29.13 -30.65
C GLU A 159 15.18 -27.59 -30.49
N ASN A 160 14.97 -26.84 -31.59
CA ASN A 160 14.89 -25.37 -31.55
C ASN A 160 13.53 -24.80 -31.11
N SER A 161 12.43 -25.58 -31.19
CA SER A 161 11.08 -25.06 -30.90
C SER A 161 10.73 -25.09 -29.40
N GLY A 162 11.25 -26.06 -28.66
CA GLY A 162 11.10 -26.10 -27.20
C GLY A 162 11.86 -24.98 -26.49
N MET A 163 13.03 -24.62 -27.01
CA MET A 163 13.87 -23.53 -26.50
C MET A 163 13.19 -22.16 -26.69
N SER A 164 12.55 -21.93 -27.84
CA SER A 164 11.85 -20.66 -28.12
C SER A 164 10.58 -20.50 -27.27
N ALA A 165 9.84 -21.57 -27.02
CA ALA A 165 8.67 -21.53 -26.13
C ALA A 165 9.06 -21.28 -24.66
N ALA A 166 10.12 -21.91 -24.16
CA ALA A 166 10.64 -21.67 -22.81
C ALA A 166 11.12 -20.21 -22.63
N LEU A 167 11.81 -19.65 -23.63
CA LEU A 167 12.23 -18.25 -23.62
C LEU A 167 11.05 -17.28 -23.61
N LEU A 168 9.96 -17.58 -24.34
CA LEU A 168 8.74 -16.78 -24.33
C LEU A 168 8.05 -16.80 -22.96
N LEU A 169 7.95 -17.95 -22.31
CA LEU A 169 7.36 -18.09 -20.98
C LEU A 169 8.16 -17.33 -19.92
N VAL A 170 9.49 -17.49 -19.92
CA VAL A 170 10.38 -16.72 -19.03
C VAL A 170 10.25 -15.21 -19.29
N GLY A 171 10.19 -14.80 -20.57
CA GLY A 171 9.98 -13.42 -20.96
C GLY A 171 8.66 -12.85 -20.42
N LEU A 172 7.56 -13.61 -20.53
CA LEU A 172 6.26 -13.27 -19.96
C LEU A 172 6.32 -13.11 -18.43
N GLY A 173 6.99 -14.03 -17.73
CA GLY A 173 7.18 -13.95 -16.28
C GLY A 173 7.95 -12.70 -15.86
N ILE A 174 9.02 -12.34 -16.57
CA ILE A 174 9.79 -11.11 -16.31
C ILE A 174 8.93 -9.87 -16.54
N VAL A 175 8.13 -9.84 -17.61
CA VAL A 175 7.23 -8.71 -17.89
C VAL A 175 6.18 -8.54 -16.80
N ILE A 176 5.56 -9.63 -16.33
CA ILE A 176 4.59 -9.59 -15.23
C ILE A 176 5.23 -9.03 -13.95
N LEU A 177 6.43 -9.51 -13.59
CA LEU A 177 7.17 -8.99 -12.44
C LEU A 177 7.53 -7.51 -12.59
N ALA A 178 7.97 -7.08 -13.78
CA ALA A 178 8.29 -5.70 -14.07
C ALA A 178 7.05 -4.80 -13.92
N ILE A 179 5.90 -5.22 -14.45
CA ILE A 179 4.63 -4.51 -14.29
C ILE A 179 4.26 -4.41 -12.81
N GLY A 180 4.38 -5.50 -12.04
CA GLY A 180 4.12 -5.51 -10.61
C GLY A 180 5.00 -4.52 -9.83
N ILE A 181 6.30 -4.51 -10.12
CA ILE A 181 7.26 -3.57 -9.52
C ILE A 181 6.90 -2.12 -9.85
N VAL A 182 6.58 -1.84 -11.12
CA VAL A 182 6.21 -0.48 -11.57
C VAL A 182 4.90 -0.04 -10.92
N ALA A 183 3.90 -0.92 -10.82
CA ALA A 183 2.63 -0.63 -10.18
C ALA A 183 2.82 -0.30 -8.69
N VAL A 184 3.58 -1.12 -7.96
CA VAL A 184 3.93 -0.87 -6.55
C VAL A 184 4.68 0.46 -6.41
N TRP A 185 5.68 0.72 -7.26
CA TRP A 185 6.44 1.96 -7.22
C TRP A 185 5.58 3.20 -7.47
N LEU A 186 4.70 3.14 -8.47
CA LEU A 186 3.78 4.23 -8.80
C LEU A 186 2.83 4.51 -7.64
N PHE A 187 2.26 3.45 -7.05
CA PHE A 187 1.38 3.55 -5.90
C PHE A 187 2.10 4.18 -4.69
N TYR A 188 3.34 3.74 -4.42
CA TYR A 188 4.18 4.31 -3.38
C TYR A 188 4.48 5.79 -3.63
N ARG A 189 4.80 6.17 -4.87
CA ARG A 189 5.12 7.54 -5.23
C ARG A 189 3.90 8.45 -5.09
N LEU A 190 2.72 8.00 -5.51
CA LEU A 190 1.46 8.73 -5.42
C LEU A 190 1.03 8.94 -3.97
N LEU A 191 0.86 7.85 -3.21
CA LEU A 191 0.38 7.92 -1.84
C LEU A 191 1.36 8.67 -0.94
N TYR A 192 2.60 8.20 -0.89
CA TYR A 192 3.56 8.72 0.08
C TYR A 192 4.18 10.06 -0.38
N GLY A 193 4.33 10.31 -1.68
CA GLY A 193 4.91 11.56 -2.18
C GLY A 193 4.03 12.78 -1.89
N ILE A 194 2.71 12.68 -2.10
CA ILE A 194 1.80 13.83 -1.95
C ILE A 194 1.42 14.04 -0.49
N LEU A 195 1.08 12.96 0.23
CA LEU A 195 0.56 13.06 1.59
C LEU A 195 1.65 13.40 2.62
N LEU A 196 2.85 12.80 2.53
CA LEU A 196 3.94 13.12 3.45
C LEU A 196 4.53 14.49 3.19
N LYS A 197 4.56 14.98 1.94
CA LYS A 197 5.06 16.32 1.65
C LYS A 197 4.19 17.39 2.33
N LYS A 198 2.86 17.23 2.28
CA LYS A 198 1.93 18.10 3.03
C LYS A 198 2.12 18.00 4.53
N LEU A 199 2.31 16.79 5.06
CA LEU A 199 2.49 16.58 6.50
C LEU A 199 3.82 17.15 7.01
N TYR A 200 4.91 16.96 6.26
CA TYR A 200 6.24 17.46 6.62
C TYR A 200 6.28 18.99 6.63
N ASN A 201 5.62 19.64 5.67
CA ASN A 201 5.52 21.10 5.65
C ASN A 201 4.79 21.63 6.91
N ASN A 202 3.64 21.03 7.27
CA ASN A 202 2.93 21.41 8.50
C ASN A 202 3.75 21.12 9.78
N TYR A 203 4.51 20.03 9.81
CA TYR A 203 5.38 19.71 10.95
C TYR A 203 6.52 20.74 11.10
N ASN A 204 7.13 21.17 9.99
CA ASN A 204 8.16 22.20 10.02
C ASN A 204 7.60 23.57 10.43
N GLU A 205 6.35 23.89 10.10
CA GLU A 205 5.69 25.10 10.59
C GLU A 205 5.44 25.06 12.10
N LEU A 206 5.01 23.92 12.66
CA LEU A 206 4.89 23.71 14.10
C LEU A 206 6.24 23.80 14.82
N LYS A 207 7.29 23.22 14.24
CA LYS A 207 8.63 23.23 14.85
C LYS A 207 9.25 24.63 14.91
N LYS A 208 8.93 25.49 13.95
CA LYS A 208 9.43 26.88 13.90
C LYS A 208 8.77 27.81 14.92
N THR A 209 7.66 27.40 15.50
CA THR A 209 6.86 28.19 16.46
C THR A 209 6.95 27.65 17.90
N GLU A 210 7.56 26.49 18.11
CA GLU A 210 7.96 25.97 19.44
C GLU A 210 9.38 26.40 19.86
N GLN A 211 10.12 27.11 18.98
CA GLN A 211 11.41 27.76 19.29
C GLN A 211 11.20 29.25 19.53
#